data_AF-A0A6H0XP92-F1
#
_entry.id   AF-A0A6H0XP92-F1
#
_cell.length_a   1.000
_cell.length_b   1.000
_cell.length_c   1.000
_cell.angle_alpha   90.00
_cell.angle_beta   90.00
_cell.angle_gamma   90.00
#
_symmetry.space_group_name_H-M   'P 1'
#
loop_
_entity.id
_entity.type
_entity.pdbx_description
1 polymer ?
#
loop_
_entity_poly.entity_id
_entity_poly.type
_entity_poly.pdbx_seq_one_letter_code
_entity_poly.pdbx_strand_id
1 'polypeptide(L)'
;MDFASLMKAQIAKPKDSDNTPSKYIRRGDIEAQRREAYAKEQADLEAARLARLEKKRKRDDEEAERQYVQQEKKKRLAEESRQRREAEAAEIEAQRRKRLGLLELKPVEPETLSDDVPEEQLREQLHAMDEPRVLFGETHAQRLKRWRALVEAQKRLNMTDGPIPTTLELVEEKDMKLPAELPKDKDDRLYVHRQLASYFDLVLSEWDTALRRRTREVRESLAGRQAYGHYTAAVSNLVPLFRKLEANELPDDILKPILEIVNLAQSKRYVDANDAYLRLSIGNTAWPIGVTMVGIHERSAREKLHEDGVSAHIMSDESTRKMIQGIKRSLTFAQTRWPPDELGQLMG
;
A
#
# COMPACT_ATOMS: atom_id res chain seq x y z
N MET A 1 -60.62 -34.44 12.79
CA MET A 1 -60.62 -33.74 14.08
C MET A 1 -61.75 -34.31 14.90
N ASP A 2 -61.43 -34.98 16.00
CA ASP A 2 -62.39 -35.80 16.74
C ASP A 2 -62.96 -35.01 17.92
N PHE A 3 -64.23 -34.61 17.81
CA PHE A 3 -64.93 -33.76 18.78
C PHE A 3 -65.05 -34.44 20.17
N ALA A 4 -64.99 -35.77 20.18
CA ALA A 4 -65.03 -36.56 21.40
C ALA A 4 -63.76 -36.40 22.27
N SER A 5 -62.58 -36.17 21.66
CA SER A 5 -61.33 -36.02 22.42
C SER A 5 -61.23 -34.64 23.08
N LEU A 6 -61.76 -33.60 22.43
CA LEU A 6 -61.83 -32.24 22.98
C LEU A 6 -62.81 -32.14 24.17
N MET A 7 -63.95 -32.82 24.10
CA MET A 7 -64.91 -32.86 25.22
C MET A 7 -64.38 -33.67 26.41
N LYS A 8 -63.63 -34.76 26.15
CA LYS A 8 -63.01 -35.55 27.23
C LYS A 8 -61.89 -34.78 27.95
N ALA A 9 -61.14 -33.94 27.22
CA ALA A 9 -60.12 -33.07 27.79
C ALA A 9 -60.72 -31.94 28.67
N GLN A 10 -61.94 -31.48 28.39
CA GLN A 10 -62.64 -30.51 29.25
C GLN A 10 -63.29 -31.16 30.49
N ILE A 11 -63.73 -32.41 30.40
CA ILE A 11 -64.36 -33.14 31.54
C ILE A 11 -63.31 -33.68 32.53
N ALA A 12 -62.08 -33.97 32.08
CA ALA A 12 -60.99 -34.46 32.94
C ALA A 12 -60.24 -33.36 33.71
N LYS A 13 -60.68 -32.10 33.62
CA LYS A 13 -60.11 -31.02 34.42
C LYS A 13 -60.56 -31.24 35.88
N PRO A 14 -59.63 -31.48 36.83
CA PRO A 14 -60.01 -31.60 38.23
C PRO A 14 -60.72 -30.31 38.63
N LYS A 15 -61.83 -30.43 39.37
CA LYS A 15 -62.44 -29.29 40.04
C LYS A 15 -61.35 -28.63 40.87
N ASP A 16 -60.91 -27.45 40.44
CA ASP A 16 -60.10 -26.56 41.25
C ASP A 16 -60.80 -26.45 42.60
N SER A 17 -60.15 -26.97 43.64
CA SER A 17 -60.49 -26.61 45.01
C SER A 17 -60.53 -25.10 45.03
N ASP A 18 -61.67 -24.56 45.44
CA ASP A 18 -62.01 -23.15 45.50
C ASP A 18 -61.08 -22.44 46.51
N ASN A 19 -59.82 -22.27 46.12
CA ASN A 19 -58.82 -21.52 46.86
C ASN A 19 -59.02 -20.06 46.44
N THR A 20 -60.14 -19.51 46.91
CA THR A 20 -60.33 -18.06 46.94
C THR A 20 -59.03 -17.45 47.47
N PRO A 21 -58.36 -16.56 46.70
CA PRO A 21 -57.09 -16.02 47.14
C PRO A 21 -57.35 -15.34 48.48
N SER A 22 -56.78 -15.90 49.54
CA SER A 22 -56.85 -15.29 50.87
C SER A 22 -56.51 -13.82 50.70
N LYS A 23 -57.45 -12.94 51.08
CA LYS A 23 -57.29 -11.48 51.02
C LYS A 23 -56.03 -10.99 51.78
N TYR A 24 -55.43 -11.87 52.57
CA TYR A 24 -54.21 -11.64 53.33
C TYR A 24 -53.12 -12.61 52.84
N ILE A 25 -52.11 -12.06 52.15
CA ILE A 25 -50.87 -12.74 51.76
C ILE A 25 -49.79 -12.30 52.75
N ARG A 26 -48.96 -13.22 53.27
CA ARG A 26 -47.87 -12.85 54.17
C ARG A 26 -46.86 -11.98 53.41
N ARG A 27 -46.36 -10.93 54.07
CA ARG A 27 -45.38 -10.00 53.47
C ARG A 27 -44.14 -10.70 52.90
N GLY A 28 -43.69 -11.78 53.56
CA GLY A 28 -42.57 -12.60 53.06
C GLY A 28 -42.84 -13.27 51.72
N ASP A 29 -44.07 -13.74 51.49
CA ASP A 29 -44.45 -14.40 50.24
C ASP A 29 -44.59 -13.39 49.09
N ILE A 30 -45.03 -12.16 49.38
CA ILE A 30 -45.08 -11.05 48.42
C ILE A 30 -43.66 -10.62 48.01
N GLU A 31 -42.74 -10.53 48.96
CA GLU A 31 -41.34 -10.21 48.66
C GLU A 31 -40.63 -11.33 47.90
N ALA A 32 -40.91 -12.59 48.24
CA ALA A 32 -40.41 -13.74 47.49
C ALA A 32 -40.88 -13.71 46.04
N GLN A 33 -42.19 -13.48 45.80
CA GLN A 33 -42.74 -13.34 44.46
C GLN A 33 -42.14 -12.16 43.67
N ARG A 34 -41.86 -11.03 44.34
CA ARG A 34 -41.18 -9.88 43.70
C ARG A 34 -39.74 -10.20 43.35
N ARG A 35 -39.01 -10.91 44.21
CA ARG A 35 -37.62 -11.33 43.95
C ARG A 35 -37.54 -12.34 42.82
N GLU A 36 -38.47 -13.30 42.77
CA GLU A 36 -38.57 -14.27 41.68
C GLU A 36 -38.95 -13.62 40.36
N ALA A 37 -39.91 -12.68 40.37
CA ALA A 37 -40.28 -11.92 39.18
C ALA A 37 -39.09 -11.08 38.65
N TYR A 38 -38.36 -10.42 39.55
CA TYR A 38 -37.16 -9.65 39.18
C TYR A 38 -36.03 -10.54 38.66
N ALA A 39 -35.80 -11.70 39.29
CA ALA A 39 -34.78 -12.65 38.83
C ALA A 39 -35.13 -13.24 37.46
N LYS A 40 -36.42 -13.50 37.21
CA LYS A 40 -36.90 -13.98 35.91
C LYS A 40 -36.75 -12.89 34.83
N GLU A 41 -37.11 -11.65 35.15
CA GLU A 41 -36.93 -10.52 34.23
C GLU A 41 -35.45 -10.28 33.89
N GLN A 42 -34.55 -10.38 34.87
CA GLN A 42 -33.10 -10.34 34.65
C GLN A 42 -32.61 -11.49 33.76
N ALA A 43 -33.05 -12.72 34.02
CA ALA A 43 -32.68 -13.88 33.22
C ALA A 43 -33.18 -13.77 31.77
N ASP A 44 -34.39 -13.25 31.56
CA ASP A 44 -34.97 -13.02 30.23
C ASP A 44 -34.21 -11.94 29.47
N LEU A 45 -33.77 -10.87 30.15
CA LEU A 45 -32.93 -9.80 29.57
C LEU A 45 -31.54 -10.32 29.18
N GLU A 46 -30.91 -11.14 30.01
CA GLU A 46 -29.61 -11.75 29.71
C GLU A 46 -29.71 -12.75 28.55
N ALA A 47 -30.75 -13.58 28.53
CA ALA A 47 -31.03 -14.50 27.43
C ALA A 47 -31.27 -13.75 26.11
N ALA A 48 -32.02 -12.65 26.14
CA ALA A 48 -32.25 -11.81 24.96
C ALA A 48 -30.95 -11.16 24.45
N ARG A 49 -30.06 -10.74 25.36
CA ARG A 49 -28.74 -10.18 25.01
C ARG A 49 -27.83 -11.24 24.37
N LEU A 50 -27.78 -12.44 24.93
CA LEU A 50 -27.00 -13.57 24.40
C LEU A 50 -27.52 -13.99 23.02
N ALA A 51 -28.84 -14.14 22.85
CA ALA A 51 -29.45 -14.45 21.56
C ALA A 51 -29.14 -13.40 20.49
N ARG A 52 -29.09 -12.11 20.86
CA ARG A 52 -28.71 -11.02 19.94
C ARG A 52 -27.24 -11.10 19.54
N LEU A 53 -26.35 -11.47 20.45
CA LEU A 53 -24.92 -11.66 20.17
C LEU A 53 -24.69 -12.87 19.26
N GLU A 54 -25.34 -13.99 19.51
CA GLU A 54 -25.26 -15.18 18.66
C GLU A 54 -25.79 -14.92 17.26
N LYS A 55 -26.93 -14.23 17.14
CA LYS A 55 -27.49 -13.85 15.84
C LYS A 55 -26.57 -12.91 15.06
N LYS A 56 -25.85 -12.02 15.76
CA LYS A 56 -24.84 -11.15 15.14
C LYS A 56 -23.63 -11.97 14.64
N ARG A 57 -23.08 -12.85 15.49
CA ARG A 57 -21.95 -13.72 15.10
C ARG A 57 -22.29 -14.57 13.89
N LYS A 58 -23.46 -15.21 13.90
CA LYS A 58 -23.92 -16.02 12.76
C LYS A 58 -24.05 -15.21 11.47
N ARG A 59 -24.53 -13.96 11.56
CA ARG A 59 -24.62 -13.07 10.41
C ARG A 59 -23.24 -12.66 9.89
N ASP A 60 -22.32 -12.32 10.79
CA ASP A 60 -20.96 -11.91 10.43
C ASP A 60 -20.21 -13.09 9.76
N ASP A 61 -20.39 -14.33 10.28
CA ASP A 61 -19.82 -15.55 9.71
C ASP A 61 -20.41 -15.86 8.31
N GLU A 62 -21.74 -15.75 8.13
CA GLU A 62 -22.40 -15.92 6.83
C GLU A 62 -21.98 -14.85 5.80
N GLU A 63 -21.76 -13.60 6.23
CA GLU A 63 -21.27 -12.52 5.36
C GLU A 63 -19.81 -12.75 4.96
N ALA A 64 -18.96 -13.22 5.88
CA ALA A 64 -17.57 -13.57 5.60
C ALA A 64 -17.46 -14.74 4.60
N GLU A 65 -18.28 -15.77 4.74
CA GLU A 65 -18.30 -16.91 3.82
C GLU A 65 -18.75 -16.48 2.41
N ARG A 66 -19.77 -15.62 2.31
CA ARG A 66 -20.17 -15.03 1.01
C ARG A 66 -19.04 -14.24 0.35
N GLN A 67 -18.30 -13.44 1.13
CA GLN A 67 -17.16 -12.69 0.62
C GLN A 67 -16.03 -13.61 0.14
N TYR A 68 -15.73 -14.67 0.88
CA TYR A 68 -14.74 -15.68 0.49
C TYR A 68 -15.11 -16.33 -0.85
N VAL A 69 -16.35 -16.80 -1.00
CA VAL A 69 -16.84 -17.41 -2.24
C VAL A 69 -16.80 -16.44 -3.43
N GLN A 70 -17.12 -15.16 -3.22
CA GLN A 70 -17.04 -14.14 -4.28
C GLN A 70 -15.58 -13.86 -4.70
N GLN A 71 -14.66 -13.79 -3.73
CA GLN A 71 -13.24 -13.61 -4.02
C GLN A 71 -12.65 -14.80 -4.77
N GLU A 72 -13.02 -16.03 -4.39
CA GLU A 72 -12.56 -17.24 -5.07
C GLU A 72 -13.09 -17.32 -6.51
N LYS A 73 -14.37 -17.02 -6.73
CA LYS A 73 -14.95 -16.91 -8.08
C LYS A 73 -14.26 -15.84 -8.93
N LYS A 74 -13.96 -14.68 -8.34
CA LYS A 74 -13.26 -13.58 -9.02
C LYS A 74 -11.83 -13.96 -9.39
N LYS A 75 -11.11 -14.66 -8.49
CA LYS A 75 -9.76 -15.18 -8.77
C LYS A 75 -9.78 -16.19 -9.92
N ARG A 76 -10.72 -17.15 -9.89
CA ARG A 76 -10.87 -18.16 -10.95
C ARG A 76 -11.19 -17.53 -12.31
N LEU A 77 -12.11 -16.56 -12.35
CA LEU A 77 -12.44 -15.83 -13.58
C LEU A 77 -11.28 -14.97 -14.09
N ALA A 78 -10.48 -14.38 -13.19
CA ALA A 78 -9.31 -13.60 -13.56
C ALA A 78 -8.20 -14.50 -14.15
N GLU A 79 -8.02 -15.69 -13.59
CA GLU A 79 -7.07 -16.69 -14.10
C GLU A 79 -7.50 -17.25 -15.45
N GLU A 80 -8.79 -17.59 -15.61
CA GLU A 80 -9.36 -18.03 -16.89
C GLU A 80 -9.29 -16.94 -17.97
N SER A 81 -9.58 -15.68 -17.63
CA SER A 81 -9.43 -14.55 -18.55
C SER A 81 -7.98 -14.29 -18.91
N ARG A 82 -7.03 -14.50 -17.99
CA ARG A 82 -5.60 -14.34 -18.26
C ARG A 82 -5.12 -15.41 -19.22
N GLN A 83 -5.48 -16.68 -18.98
CA GLN A 83 -5.16 -17.79 -19.88
C GLN A 83 -5.73 -17.59 -21.28
N ARG A 84 -6.98 -17.10 -21.39
CA ARG A 84 -7.59 -16.81 -22.69
C ARG A 84 -6.86 -15.70 -23.47
N ARG A 85 -6.43 -14.63 -22.79
CA ARG A 85 -5.65 -13.54 -23.41
C ARG A 85 -4.26 -14.00 -23.83
N GLU A 86 -3.60 -14.82 -23.00
CA GLU A 86 -2.28 -15.39 -23.32
C GLU A 86 -2.37 -16.35 -24.52
N ALA A 87 -3.43 -17.17 -24.61
CA ALA A 87 -3.68 -18.05 -25.75
C ALA A 87 -3.97 -17.27 -27.05
N GLU A 88 -4.83 -16.24 -26.99
CA GLU A 88 -5.15 -15.39 -28.14
C GLU A 88 -3.91 -14.62 -28.62
N ALA A 89 -3.09 -14.10 -27.69
CA ALA A 89 -1.82 -13.46 -28.03
C ALA A 89 -0.84 -14.44 -28.69
N ALA A 90 -0.73 -15.67 -28.18
CA ALA A 90 0.11 -16.72 -28.75
C ALA A 90 -0.38 -17.14 -30.15
N GLU A 91 -1.69 -17.23 -30.38
CA GLU A 91 -2.28 -17.50 -31.70
C GLU A 91 -2.00 -16.38 -32.70
N ILE A 92 -2.14 -15.11 -32.29
CA ILE A 92 -1.82 -13.94 -33.12
C ILE A 92 -0.32 -13.93 -33.45
N GLU A 93 0.55 -14.23 -32.49
CA GLU A 93 1.99 -14.30 -32.69
C GLU A 93 2.39 -15.46 -33.63
N ALA A 94 1.75 -16.63 -33.47
CA ALA A 94 1.94 -17.78 -34.35
C ALA A 94 1.48 -17.48 -35.79
N GLN A 95 0.32 -16.83 -35.96
CA GLN A 95 -0.15 -16.41 -37.28
C GLN A 95 0.77 -15.36 -37.92
N ARG A 96 1.30 -14.42 -37.13
CA ARG A 96 2.29 -13.43 -37.58
C ARG A 96 3.60 -14.09 -38.03
N ARG A 97 4.10 -15.07 -37.27
CA ARG A 97 5.30 -15.85 -37.62
C ARG A 97 5.09 -16.72 -38.87
N LYS A 98 3.93 -17.35 -39.00
CA LYS A 98 3.55 -18.14 -40.19
C LYS A 98 3.47 -17.29 -41.46
N ARG A 99 2.96 -16.05 -41.36
CA ARG A 99 2.98 -15.09 -42.48
C ARG A 99 4.38 -14.64 -42.88
N LEU A 100 5.32 -14.62 -41.94
CA LEU A 100 6.71 -14.19 -42.14
C LEU A 100 7.66 -15.35 -42.52
N GLY A 101 7.16 -16.59 -42.63
CA GLY A 101 7.99 -17.76 -43.00
C GLY A 101 8.99 -18.19 -41.92
N LEU A 102 8.76 -17.81 -40.67
CA LEU A 102 9.63 -18.15 -39.53
C LEU A 102 9.20 -19.49 -38.92
N LEU A 103 10.16 -20.35 -38.55
CA LEU A 103 9.93 -21.66 -37.91
C LEU A 103 9.00 -21.55 -36.68
N GLU A 104 8.09 -22.51 -36.51
CA GLU A 104 7.19 -22.60 -35.34
C GLU A 104 8.00 -22.68 -34.04
N LEU A 105 7.64 -21.86 -33.05
CA LEU A 105 8.18 -22.05 -31.70
C LEU A 105 7.58 -23.32 -31.11
N LYS A 106 8.44 -24.28 -30.80
CA LYS A 106 8.10 -25.40 -29.91
C LYS A 106 7.52 -24.83 -28.61
N PRO A 107 6.51 -25.49 -28.01
CA PRO A 107 6.04 -25.11 -26.69
C PRO A 107 7.25 -25.13 -25.74
N VAL A 108 7.49 -24.00 -25.11
CA VAL A 108 8.49 -23.85 -24.05
C VAL A 108 7.98 -24.75 -22.92
N GLU A 109 8.53 -25.96 -22.80
CA GLU A 109 8.59 -26.65 -21.51
C GLU A 109 9.14 -25.63 -20.52
N PRO A 110 8.65 -25.59 -19.26
CA PRO A 110 9.03 -24.56 -18.32
C PRO A 110 10.55 -24.54 -18.22
N GLU A 111 11.16 -23.60 -18.95
CA GLU A 111 12.57 -23.36 -18.91
C GLU A 111 12.82 -22.97 -17.47
N THR A 112 13.44 -23.88 -16.73
CA THR A 112 14.32 -23.47 -15.66
C THR A 112 15.26 -22.48 -16.33
N LEU A 113 14.98 -21.18 -16.14
CA LEU A 113 15.80 -20.06 -16.59
C LEU A 113 17.25 -20.35 -16.18
N SER A 114 17.97 -21.00 -17.07
CA SER A 114 19.39 -21.19 -16.96
C SER A 114 19.98 -19.98 -17.65
N ASP A 115 20.04 -18.90 -16.87
CA ASP A 115 21.13 -17.94 -17.02
C ASP A 115 22.42 -18.71 -16.65
N ASP A 116 22.83 -19.65 -17.50
CA ASP A 116 24.05 -20.43 -17.36
C ASP A 116 25.20 -19.54 -17.84
N VAL A 117 25.74 -18.76 -16.90
CA VAL A 117 27.04 -18.13 -17.09
C VAL A 117 28.04 -19.26 -17.37
N PRO A 118 28.77 -19.24 -18.51
CA PRO A 118 29.73 -20.28 -18.86
C PRO A 118 30.69 -20.57 -17.70
N GLU A 119 30.99 -21.85 -17.48
CA GLU A 119 31.75 -22.28 -16.30
C GLU A 119 33.11 -21.57 -16.15
N GLU A 120 33.76 -21.26 -17.27
CA GLU A 120 35.02 -20.51 -17.30
C GLU A 120 34.84 -19.08 -16.80
N GLN A 121 33.83 -18.37 -17.29
CA GLN A 121 33.51 -17.01 -16.86
C GLN A 121 33.12 -16.98 -15.38
N LEU A 122 32.38 -17.98 -14.89
CA LEU A 122 32.00 -18.09 -13.49
C LEU A 122 33.21 -18.26 -12.56
N ARG A 123 34.21 -19.04 -12.99
CA ARG A 123 35.47 -19.24 -12.24
C ARG A 123 36.31 -17.97 -12.23
N GLU A 124 36.38 -17.26 -13.34
CA GLU A 124 37.09 -15.98 -13.44
C GLU A 124 36.42 -14.90 -12.58
N GLN A 125 35.09 -14.81 -12.58
CA GLN A 125 34.35 -13.85 -11.76
C GLN A 125 34.47 -14.14 -10.26
N LEU A 126 34.47 -15.41 -9.84
CA LEU A 126 34.75 -15.79 -8.45
C LEU A 126 36.18 -15.43 -8.04
N HIS A 127 37.15 -15.65 -8.92
CA HIS A 127 38.53 -15.27 -8.66
C HIS A 127 38.71 -13.75 -8.58
N ALA A 128 37.99 -12.98 -9.42
CA ALA A 128 38.00 -11.52 -9.37
C ALA A 128 37.40 -10.96 -8.05
N MET A 129 36.61 -11.76 -7.35
CA MET A 129 36.05 -11.45 -6.02
C MET A 129 36.90 -12.01 -4.87
N ASP A 130 38.13 -12.47 -5.14
CA ASP A 130 39.04 -13.12 -4.18
C ASP A 130 38.45 -14.39 -3.51
N GLU A 131 37.49 -15.03 -4.17
CA GLU A 131 36.83 -16.25 -3.68
C GLU A 131 37.37 -17.51 -4.40
N PRO A 132 37.40 -18.68 -3.74
CA PRO A 132 37.87 -19.91 -4.35
C PRO A 132 37.09 -20.26 -5.63
N ARG A 133 37.83 -20.50 -6.73
CA ARG A 133 37.26 -20.82 -8.06
C ARG A 133 36.35 -22.06 -8.03
N VAL A 134 36.71 -23.05 -7.21
CA VAL A 134 35.98 -24.31 -7.04
C VAL A 134 36.11 -24.75 -5.58
N LEU A 135 34.98 -25.11 -4.96
CA LEU A 135 34.97 -25.82 -3.67
C LEU A 135 34.90 -27.34 -3.89
N PHE A 136 35.47 -28.12 -2.98
CA PHE A 136 35.51 -29.58 -3.11
C PHE A 136 34.08 -30.16 -3.13
N GLY A 137 33.75 -30.92 -4.18
CA GLY A 137 32.43 -31.54 -4.37
C GLY A 137 31.33 -30.60 -4.89
N GLU A 138 31.66 -29.36 -5.27
CA GLU A 138 30.69 -28.36 -5.75
C GLU A 138 30.28 -28.61 -7.21
N THR A 139 28.96 -28.72 -7.48
CA THR A 139 28.41 -28.79 -8.84
C THR A 139 28.30 -27.40 -9.49
N HIS A 140 28.18 -27.33 -10.82
CA HIS A 140 28.02 -26.05 -11.54
C HIS A 140 26.85 -25.20 -11.00
N ALA A 141 25.70 -25.83 -10.74
CA ALA A 141 24.53 -25.16 -10.17
C ALA A 141 24.78 -24.62 -8.75
N GLN A 142 25.51 -25.35 -7.91
CA GLN A 142 25.88 -24.90 -6.56
C GLN A 142 26.84 -23.71 -6.62
N ARG A 143 27.81 -23.75 -7.55
CA ARG A 143 28.74 -22.64 -7.80
C ARG A 143 28.04 -21.39 -8.30
N LEU A 144 27.09 -21.54 -9.22
CA LEU A 144 26.27 -20.44 -9.74
C LEU A 144 25.42 -19.82 -8.61
N LYS A 145 24.85 -20.65 -7.73
CA LYS A 145 24.14 -20.18 -6.54
C LYS A 145 25.04 -19.41 -5.58
N ARG A 146 26.26 -19.89 -5.34
CA ARG A 146 27.26 -19.20 -4.50
C ARG A 146 27.67 -17.86 -5.11
N TRP A 147 28.00 -17.83 -6.39
CA TRP A 147 28.33 -16.60 -7.10
C TRP A 147 27.16 -15.59 -7.06
N ARG A 148 25.92 -16.02 -7.32
CA ARG A 148 24.74 -15.15 -7.19
C ARG A 148 24.59 -14.61 -5.77
N ALA A 149 24.79 -15.45 -4.76
CA ALA A 149 24.73 -15.02 -3.35
C ALA A 149 25.82 -14.01 -3.01
N LEU A 150 27.04 -14.17 -3.54
CA LEU A 150 28.14 -13.22 -3.38
C LEU A 150 27.88 -11.90 -4.11
N VAL A 151 27.38 -11.95 -5.35
CA VAL A 151 26.97 -10.77 -6.12
C VAL A 151 25.87 -10.00 -5.38
N GLU A 152 24.86 -10.71 -4.86
CA GLU A 152 23.82 -10.08 -4.05
C GLU A 152 24.37 -9.51 -2.74
N ALA A 153 25.28 -10.21 -2.06
CA ALA A 153 25.92 -9.74 -0.85
C ALA A 153 26.77 -8.49 -1.11
N GLN A 154 27.56 -8.47 -2.18
CA GLN A 154 28.36 -7.32 -2.59
C GLN A 154 27.47 -6.14 -3.00
N LYS A 155 26.38 -6.40 -3.74
CA LYS A 155 25.37 -5.38 -4.03
C LYS A 155 24.80 -4.79 -2.75
N ARG A 156 24.44 -5.62 -1.76
CA ARG A 156 23.94 -5.14 -0.45
C ARG A 156 25.00 -4.37 0.33
N LEU A 157 26.27 -4.77 0.26
CA LEU A 157 27.38 -4.07 0.93
C LEU A 157 27.62 -2.68 0.33
N ASN A 158 27.40 -2.55 -0.98
CA ASN A 158 27.50 -1.28 -1.69
C ASN A 158 26.25 -0.41 -1.55
N MET A 159 25.21 -0.89 -0.83
CA MET A 159 24.04 -0.10 -0.53
C MET A 159 24.20 0.59 0.82
N THR A 160 23.64 1.79 0.93
CA THR A 160 23.60 2.53 2.19
C THR A 160 22.65 1.88 3.20
N ASP A 161 22.97 2.00 4.49
CA ASP A 161 22.15 1.48 5.62
C ASP A 161 20.96 2.40 5.96
N GLY A 162 20.58 3.29 5.03
CA GLY A 162 19.49 4.24 5.21
C GLY A 162 18.10 3.60 5.14
N PRO A 163 17.03 4.34 5.51
CA PRO A 163 15.65 3.87 5.42
C PRO A 163 15.25 3.35 4.03
N ILE A 164 15.87 3.90 2.99
CA ILE A 164 15.79 3.40 1.62
C ILE A 164 17.21 3.03 1.19
N PRO A 165 17.53 1.74 1.10
CA PRO A 165 18.85 1.31 0.65
C PRO A 165 19.12 1.82 -0.75
N THR A 166 20.22 2.57 -0.94
CA THR A 166 20.61 3.09 -2.25
C THR A 166 22.05 2.80 -2.59
N THR A 167 22.35 2.65 -3.88
CA THR A 167 23.74 2.53 -4.39
C THR A 167 24.41 3.89 -4.60
N LEU A 168 23.67 5.00 -4.44
CA LEU A 168 24.23 6.33 -4.54
C LEU A 168 25.07 6.65 -3.30
N GLU A 169 26.27 7.17 -3.53
CA GLU A 169 27.10 7.71 -2.45
C GLU A 169 26.46 8.97 -1.88
N LEU A 170 25.93 8.88 -0.65
CA LEU A 170 25.32 10.01 0.03
C LEU A 170 26.38 11.08 0.35
N VAL A 171 25.92 12.33 0.34
CA VAL A 171 26.71 13.54 0.55
C VAL A 171 26.55 13.98 2.01
N GLU A 172 27.59 14.58 2.60
CA GLU A 172 27.51 15.12 3.97
C GLU A 172 26.56 16.33 4.08
N GLU A 173 26.00 16.57 5.27
CA GLU A 173 24.98 17.61 5.49
C GLU A 173 25.38 19.02 5.02
N LYS A 174 26.67 19.36 5.10
CA LYS A 174 27.19 20.67 4.67
C LYS A 174 27.02 20.91 3.18
N ASP A 175 27.13 19.83 2.41
CA ASP A 175 27.14 19.83 0.95
C ASP A 175 25.79 19.36 0.38
N MET A 176 24.79 19.06 1.23
CA MET A 176 23.42 18.73 0.80
C MET A 176 22.63 19.95 0.29
N LYS A 177 23.18 21.16 0.35
CA LYS A 177 22.49 22.38 -0.11
C LYS A 177 22.29 22.33 -1.62
N LEU A 178 21.03 22.30 -2.02
CA LEU A 178 20.69 22.22 -3.43
C LEU A 178 20.77 23.60 -4.08
N PRO A 179 21.25 23.68 -5.34
CA PRO A 179 21.18 24.91 -6.11
C PRO A 179 19.73 25.26 -6.44
N ALA A 180 19.45 26.56 -6.61
CA ALA A 180 18.11 27.04 -6.99
C ALA A 180 17.75 26.68 -8.45
N GLU A 181 18.75 26.54 -9.32
CA GLU A 181 18.59 26.16 -10.72
C GLU A 181 19.28 24.84 -11.01
N LEU A 182 18.74 24.08 -11.97
CA LEU A 182 19.34 22.82 -12.39
C LEU A 182 20.60 23.09 -13.22
N PRO A 183 21.77 22.56 -12.83
CA PRO A 183 23.00 22.69 -13.61
C PRO A 183 22.86 22.06 -15.00
N LYS A 184 23.56 22.64 -15.98
CA LYS A 184 23.58 22.13 -17.37
C LYS A 184 24.61 21.01 -17.56
N ASP A 185 25.65 21.01 -16.75
CA ASP A 185 26.76 20.05 -16.83
C ASP A 185 26.34 18.67 -16.31
N LYS A 186 26.82 17.61 -16.98
CA LYS A 186 26.41 16.23 -16.65
C LYS A 186 26.86 15.81 -15.26
N ASP A 187 28.08 16.16 -14.87
CA ASP A 187 28.65 15.77 -13.57
C ASP A 187 27.94 16.50 -12.41
N ASP A 188 27.61 17.77 -12.59
CA ASP A 188 26.84 18.54 -11.61
C ASP A 188 25.40 18.03 -11.47
N ARG A 189 24.81 17.52 -12.57
CA ARG A 189 23.49 16.87 -12.50
C ARG A 189 23.54 15.56 -11.72
N LEU A 190 24.56 14.73 -11.94
CA LEU A 190 24.80 13.53 -11.13
C LEU A 190 24.99 13.89 -9.65
N TYR A 191 25.67 15.00 -9.38
CA TYR A 191 25.84 15.51 -8.03
C TYR A 191 24.50 15.93 -7.40
N VAL A 192 23.65 16.64 -8.13
CA VAL A 192 22.29 17.00 -7.68
C VAL A 192 21.46 15.75 -7.34
N HIS A 193 21.58 14.67 -8.12
CA HIS A 193 20.90 13.41 -7.81
C HIS A 193 21.36 12.82 -6.47
N ARG A 194 22.67 12.85 -6.21
CA ARG A 194 23.24 12.44 -4.91
C ARG A 194 22.77 13.34 -3.77
N GLN A 195 22.76 14.66 -3.96
CA GLN A 195 22.27 15.62 -2.97
C GLN A 195 20.78 15.40 -2.64
N LEU A 196 19.93 15.15 -3.65
CA LEU A 196 18.52 14.84 -3.48
C LEU A 196 18.32 13.54 -2.69
N ALA A 197 19.02 12.47 -3.06
CA ALA A 197 18.96 11.20 -2.34
C ALA A 197 19.37 11.38 -0.87
N SER A 198 20.44 12.15 -0.63
CA SER A 198 20.96 12.47 0.70
C SER A 198 19.97 13.27 1.55
N TYR A 199 19.30 14.25 0.97
CA TYR A 199 18.28 15.01 1.67
C TYR A 199 17.08 14.13 2.09
N PHE A 200 16.55 13.31 1.18
CA PHE A 200 15.42 12.45 1.53
C PHE A 200 15.81 11.36 2.53
N ASP A 201 17.03 10.82 2.41
CA ASP A 201 17.56 9.88 3.40
C ASP A 201 17.67 10.51 4.80
N LEU A 202 18.20 11.73 4.89
CA LEU A 202 18.26 12.50 6.14
C LEU A 202 16.87 12.71 6.75
N VAL A 203 15.90 13.17 5.94
CA VAL A 203 14.52 13.41 6.40
C VAL A 203 13.87 12.13 6.94
N LEU A 204 14.03 11.01 6.22
CA LEU A 204 13.47 9.73 6.64
C LEU A 204 14.17 9.18 7.90
N SER A 205 15.49 9.34 8.01
CA SER A 205 16.28 8.91 9.17
C SER A 205 15.91 9.70 10.43
N GLU A 206 15.73 11.02 10.29
CA GLU A 206 15.22 11.87 11.37
C GLU A 206 13.77 11.51 11.74
N TRP A 207 12.94 11.12 10.77
CA TRP A 207 11.58 10.65 11.03
C TRP A 207 11.56 9.35 11.82
N ASP A 208 12.35 8.36 11.43
CA ASP A 208 12.48 7.10 12.17
C ASP A 208 12.99 7.35 13.59
N THR A 209 14.00 8.20 13.74
CA THR A 209 14.53 8.60 15.05
C THR A 209 13.46 9.26 15.92
N ALA A 210 12.68 10.19 15.35
CA ALA A 210 11.59 10.86 16.05
C ALA A 210 10.46 9.90 16.44
N LEU A 211 10.21 8.85 15.66
CA LEU A 211 9.25 7.79 15.98
C LEU A 211 9.76 6.88 17.10
N ARG A 212 11.04 6.52 17.08
CA ARG A 212 11.68 5.66 18.08
C ARG A 212 11.80 6.31 19.46
N ARG A 213 12.01 7.62 19.52
CA ARG A 213 12.11 8.40 20.78
C ARG A 213 10.80 8.46 21.58
N ARG A 214 9.66 8.09 20.98
CA ARG A 214 8.36 8.11 21.66
C ARG A 214 8.27 7.02 22.72
N THR A 215 7.56 7.31 23.81
CA THR A 215 7.28 6.31 24.86
C THR A 215 6.50 5.13 24.31
N ARG A 216 6.62 3.97 24.96
CA ARG A 216 5.94 2.73 24.54
C ARG A 216 4.42 2.91 24.44
N GLU A 217 3.82 3.59 25.41
CA GLU A 217 2.38 3.89 25.43
C GLU A 217 1.94 4.69 24.21
N VAL A 218 2.68 5.73 23.83
CA VAL A 218 2.39 6.54 22.63
C VAL A 218 2.55 5.70 21.38
N ARG A 219 3.56 4.82 21.30
CA ARG A 219 3.78 3.95 20.14
C ARG A 219 2.64 2.93 19.95
N GLU A 220 2.13 2.36 21.04
CA GLU A 220 1.03 1.39 21.01
C GLU A 220 -0.35 2.05 20.81
N SER A 221 -0.47 3.35 21.13
CA SER A 221 -1.67 4.14 20.89
C SER A 221 -2.11 4.14 19.41
N LEU A 222 -3.39 4.44 19.17
CA LEU A 222 -3.93 4.56 17.81
C LEU A 222 -3.17 5.62 16.99
N ALA A 223 -2.90 6.78 17.60
CA ALA A 223 -2.17 7.87 16.96
C ALA A 223 -0.72 7.50 16.63
N GLY A 224 -0.05 6.76 17.53
CA GLY A 224 1.31 6.26 17.29
C GLY A 224 1.39 5.28 16.13
N ARG A 225 0.46 4.32 16.08
CA ARG A 225 0.35 3.36 14.96
C ARG A 225 0.05 4.05 13.64
N GLN A 226 -0.84 5.04 13.64
CA GLN A 226 -1.12 5.85 12.44
C GLN A 226 0.12 6.63 11.97
N ALA A 227 0.83 7.29 12.88
CA ALA A 227 2.05 8.02 12.55
C ALA A 227 3.14 7.12 11.97
N TYR A 228 3.31 5.90 12.51
CA TYR A 228 4.21 4.91 11.92
C TYR A 228 3.75 4.46 10.53
N GLY A 229 2.44 4.26 10.34
CA GLY A 229 1.86 3.99 9.03
C GLY A 229 2.08 5.10 8.00
N HIS A 230 2.09 6.37 8.44
CA HIS A 230 2.43 7.49 7.55
C HIS A 230 3.90 7.46 7.11
N TYR A 231 4.80 7.10 8.02
CA TYR A 231 6.23 6.92 7.74
C TYR A 231 6.49 5.76 6.78
N THR A 232 5.94 4.57 7.05
CA THR A 232 6.14 3.41 6.17
C THR A 232 5.59 3.65 4.76
N ALA A 233 4.45 4.34 4.66
CA ALA A 233 3.91 4.77 3.38
C ALA A 233 4.80 5.80 2.68
N ALA A 234 5.44 6.72 3.41
CA ALA A 234 6.38 7.69 2.83
C ALA A 234 7.62 6.98 2.27
N VAL A 235 8.21 6.05 3.04
CA VAL A 235 9.33 5.20 2.61
C VAL A 235 8.97 4.45 1.33
N SER A 236 7.85 3.71 1.32
CA SER A 236 7.44 2.93 0.14
C SER A 236 7.16 3.79 -1.09
N ASN A 237 6.66 5.01 -0.88
CA ASN A 237 6.33 5.94 -1.95
C ASN A 237 7.56 6.63 -2.55
N LEU A 238 8.65 6.75 -1.79
CA LEU A 238 9.92 7.31 -2.27
C LEU A 238 10.83 6.29 -2.94
N VAL A 239 10.63 4.98 -2.75
CA VAL A 239 11.45 3.95 -3.42
C VAL A 239 11.59 4.18 -4.95
N PRO A 240 10.52 4.48 -5.72
CA PRO A 240 10.65 4.74 -7.15
C PRO A 240 11.51 5.97 -7.48
N LEU A 241 11.55 6.97 -6.60
CA LEU A 241 12.39 8.16 -6.76
C LEU A 241 13.86 7.77 -6.64
N PHE A 242 14.24 7.04 -5.59
CA PHE A 242 15.61 6.56 -5.40
C PHE A 242 16.08 5.72 -6.59
N ARG A 243 15.23 4.82 -7.10
CA ARG A 243 15.55 4.03 -8.31
C ARG A 243 15.80 4.90 -9.55
N LYS A 244 15.00 5.94 -9.76
CA LYS A 244 15.19 6.87 -10.89
C LYS A 244 16.40 7.78 -10.72
N LEU A 245 16.73 8.15 -9.48
CA LEU A 245 17.95 8.90 -9.16
C LEU A 245 19.20 8.04 -9.41
N GLU A 246 19.18 6.76 -9.01
CA GLU A 246 20.24 5.77 -9.27
C GLU A 246 20.48 5.58 -10.78
N ALA A 247 19.41 5.43 -11.54
CA ALA A 247 19.47 5.20 -12.98
C ALA A 247 19.75 6.48 -13.80
N ASN A 248 19.65 7.67 -13.18
CA ASN A 248 19.69 8.97 -13.88
C ASN A 248 18.62 9.12 -14.97
N GLU A 249 17.45 8.52 -14.76
CA GLU A 249 16.33 8.49 -15.72
C GLU A 249 15.18 9.42 -15.33
N LEU A 250 15.42 10.38 -14.43
CA LEU A 250 14.39 11.31 -14.00
C LEU A 250 14.23 12.43 -15.04
N PRO A 251 13.04 12.61 -15.66
CA PRO A 251 12.82 13.65 -16.65
C PRO A 251 12.99 15.05 -16.04
N ASP A 252 13.53 15.99 -16.83
CA ASP A 252 13.73 17.39 -16.43
C ASP A 252 12.46 18.07 -15.89
N ASP A 253 11.31 17.75 -16.48
CA ASP A 253 10.00 18.31 -16.10
C ASP A 253 9.56 17.88 -14.70
N ILE A 254 10.14 16.80 -14.17
CA ILE A 254 9.91 16.31 -12.80
C ILE A 254 11.08 16.71 -11.90
N LEU A 255 12.32 16.58 -12.39
CA LEU A 255 13.53 16.89 -11.62
C LEU A 255 13.59 18.37 -11.20
N LYS A 256 13.27 19.31 -12.10
CA LYS A 256 13.33 20.75 -11.80
C LYS A 256 12.34 21.15 -10.69
N PRO A 257 11.06 20.77 -10.73
CA PRO A 257 10.15 21.04 -9.61
C PRO A 257 10.59 20.37 -8.30
N ILE A 258 11.12 19.13 -8.34
CA ILE A 258 11.60 18.46 -7.12
C ILE A 258 12.78 19.23 -6.52
N LEU A 259 13.72 19.68 -7.33
CA LEU A 259 14.84 20.52 -6.91
C LEU A 259 14.34 21.81 -6.23
N GLU A 260 13.39 22.51 -6.87
CA GLU A 260 12.77 23.72 -6.33
C GLU A 260 12.10 23.47 -4.97
N ILE A 261 11.29 22.40 -4.86
CA ILE A 261 10.61 22.03 -3.60
C ILE A 261 11.63 21.81 -2.47
N VAL A 262 12.70 21.05 -2.74
CA VAL A 262 13.69 20.74 -1.71
C VAL A 262 14.52 21.97 -1.35
N ASN A 263 14.92 22.79 -2.31
CA ASN A 263 15.64 24.05 -2.05
C ASN A 263 14.82 25.00 -1.16
N LEU A 264 13.52 25.15 -1.45
CA LEU A 264 12.60 25.96 -0.65
C LEU A 264 12.39 25.37 0.76
N ALA A 265 12.27 24.04 0.86
CA ALA A 265 12.17 23.35 2.14
C ALA A 265 13.44 23.50 3.00
N GLN A 266 14.63 23.44 2.39
CA GLN A 266 15.91 23.70 3.05
C GLN A 266 16.02 25.16 3.54
N SER A 267 15.40 26.09 2.83
CA SER A 267 15.26 27.50 3.22
C SER A 267 14.12 27.75 4.20
N LYS A 268 13.47 26.69 4.70
CA LYS A 268 12.30 26.72 5.59
C LYS A 268 11.09 27.53 5.06
N ARG A 269 10.97 27.67 3.75
CA ARG A 269 9.84 28.32 3.08
C ARG A 269 8.80 27.29 2.67
N TYR A 270 8.09 26.72 3.63
CA TYR A 270 7.22 25.56 3.39
C TYR A 270 5.96 25.88 2.59
N VAL A 271 5.46 27.12 2.65
CA VAL A 271 4.32 27.54 1.81
C VAL A 271 4.73 27.59 0.34
N ASP A 272 5.87 28.22 0.05
CA ASP A 272 6.40 28.28 -1.32
C ASP A 272 6.76 26.88 -1.85
N ALA A 273 7.34 26.02 -0.99
CA ALA A 273 7.62 24.63 -1.33
C ALA A 273 6.34 23.84 -1.63
N ASN A 274 5.25 24.12 -0.89
CA ASN A 274 3.95 23.53 -1.16
C ASN A 274 3.36 24.00 -2.48
N ASP A 275 3.51 25.27 -2.83
CA ASP A 275 3.03 25.82 -4.09
C ASP A 275 3.79 25.21 -5.28
N ALA A 276 5.10 25.00 -5.16
CA ALA A 276 5.88 24.24 -6.12
C ALA A 276 5.42 22.77 -6.23
N TYR A 277 5.11 22.13 -5.09
CA TYR A 277 4.52 20.80 -5.07
C TYR A 277 3.16 20.73 -5.78
N LEU A 278 2.29 21.71 -5.55
CA LEU A 278 0.97 21.76 -6.17
C LEU A 278 1.10 21.89 -7.69
N ARG A 279 1.98 22.78 -8.18
CA ARG A 279 2.31 22.90 -9.61
C ARG A 279 2.77 21.57 -10.22
N LEU A 280 3.65 20.84 -9.54
CA LEU A 280 4.09 19.50 -9.98
C LEU A 280 2.95 18.48 -10.00
N SER A 281 2.12 18.46 -8.96
CA SER A 281 1.07 17.44 -8.78
C SER A 281 -0.11 17.59 -9.75
N ILE A 282 -0.46 18.82 -10.10
CA ILE A 282 -1.53 19.16 -11.04
C ILE A 282 -1.04 19.03 -12.50
N GLY A 283 0.26 19.29 -12.73
CA GLY A 283 0.82 19.46 -14.06
C GLY A 283 0.35 20.76 -14.72
N ASN A 284 0.88 21.08 -15.90
CA ASN A 284 0.52 22.29 -16.66
C ASN A 284 -0.88 22.20 -17.34
N THR A 285 -1.76 21.34 -16.84
CA THR A 285 -3.08 21.07 -17.40
C THR A 285 -4.12 21.96 -16.75
N ALA A 286 -4.85 22.73 -17.57
CA ALA A 286 -5.89 23.65 -17.11
C ALA A 286 -7.05 22.98 -16.34
N TRP A 287 -7.19 21.64 -16.42
CA TRP A 287 -8.24 20.86 -15.74
C TRP A 287 -7.72 19.46 -15.31
N PRO A 288 -7.36 19.23 -14.03
CA PRO A 288 -6.68 18.00 -13.58
C PRO A 288 -7.60 16.79 -13.35
N ILE A 289 -8.91 16.97 -13.35
CA ILE A 289 -9.89 15.88 -13.20
C ILE A 289 -10.80 15.97 -14.41
N GLY A 290 -10.78 14.94 -15.26
CA GLY A 290 -11.61 14.88 -16.46
C GLY A 290 -13.06 15.24 -16.13
N VAL A 291 -13.53 16.39 -16.63
CA VAL A 291 -14.91 16.82 -16.45
C VAL A 291 -15.78 16.01 -17.41
N THR A 292 -16.27 14.85 -16.97
CA THR A 292 -17.28 14.12 -17.72
C THR A 292 -18.64 14.77 -17.51
N MET A 293 -19.03 15.60 -18.48
CA MET A 293 -20.38 16.10 -18.75
C MET A 293 -21.03 16.99 -17.67
N VAL A 294 -20.92 18.30 -17.86
CA VAL A 294 -21.87 19.29 -17.33
C VAL A 294 -22.63 19.88 -18.52
N GLY A 295 -23.78 19.29 -18.86
CA GLY A 295 -24.71 19.82 -19.86
C GLY A 295 -25.38 18.77 -20.74
N ILE A 296 -26.69 18.93 -20.98
CA ILE A 296 -27.56 18.07 -21.81
C ILE A 296 -27.26 18.20 -23.32
N HIS A 297 -26.42 19.15 -23.72
CA HIS A 297 -26.09 19.41 -25.13
C HIS A 297 -24.57 19.35 -25.35
N GLU A 298 -24.16 18.42 -26.20
CA GLU A 298 -22.78 18.27 -26.67
C GLU A 298 -22.45 19.44 -27.61
N ARG A 299 -21.46 20.27 -27.23
CA ARG A 299 -20.97 21.38 -28.04
C ARG A 299 -19.61 21.04 -28.64
N SER A 300 -19.42 21.38 -29.91
CA SER A 300 -18.25 21.09 -30.76
C SER A 300 -16.89 21.62 -30.24
N ALA A 301 -16.88 22.47 -29.21
CA ALA A 301 -15.65 22.88 -28.52
C ALA A 301 -15.03 21.77 -27.65
N ARG A 302 -15.75 20.65 -27.46
CA ARG A 302 -15.34 19.50 -26.65
C ARG A 302 -14.30 18.61 -27.33
N GLU A 303 -14.29 18.52 -28.66
CA GLU A 303 -13.26 17.74 -29.39
C GLU A 303 -11.87 18.38 -29.28
N LYS A 304 -11.76 19.71 -29.29
CA LYS A 304 -10.48 20.41 -29.08
C LYS A 304 -9.89 20.26 -27.67
N LEU A 305 -10.71 19.88 -26.68
CA LEU A 305 -10.22 19.55 -25.33
C LEU A 305 -9.75 18.09 -25.21
N HIS A 306 -10.08 17.25 -26.20
CA HIS A 306 -9.62 15.87 -26.29
C HIS A 306 -8.48 15.67 -27.30
N GLU A 307 -8.31 16.61 -28.26
CA GLU A 307 -7.27 16.57 -29.30
C GLU A 307 -5.97 17.30 -28.96
N ASP A 308 -5.94 18.13 -27.92
CA ASP A 308 -4.68 18.72 -27.46
C ASP A 308 -3.89 17.65 -26.68
N GLY A 309 -3.12 16.88 -27.44
CA GLY A 309 -2.10 15.93 -27.01
C GLY A 309 -0.95 16.58 -26.23
N VAL A 310 -1.28 17.30 -25.17
CA VAL A 310 -0.33 17.94 -24.26
C VAL A 310 -0.17 17.03 -23.05
N SER A 311 0.85 16.18 -23.15
CA SER A 311 1.47 15.39 -22.08
C SER A 311 0.54 14.48 -21.29
N ALA A 312 0.84 13.18 -21.30
CA ALA A 312 0.27 12.22 -20.36
C ALA A 312 0.28 12.83 -18.95
N HIS A 313 -0.93 13.03 -18.39
CA HIS A 313 -1.17 13.53 -17.05
C HIS A 313 -0.10 12.95 -16.11
N ILE A 314 0.68 13.78 -15.40
CA ILE A 314 1.80 13.32 -14.56
C ILE A 314 1.34 12.29 -13.52
N MET A 315 0.06 12.34 -13.11
CA MET A 315 -0.54 11.30 -12.26
C MET A 315 -1.13 10.10 -13.00
N SER A 316 -1.01 9.98 -14.32
CA SER A 316 -1.42 8.77 -15.07
C SER A 316 -0.45 7.62 -14.81
N ASP A 317 0.83 7.94 -14.61
CA ASP A 317 1.84 7.00 -14.14
C ASP A 317 1.78 6.84 -12.61
N GLU A 318 1.54 5.59 -12.17
CA GLU A 318 1.49 5.22 -10.76
C GLU A 318 2.85 5.39 -10.07
N SER A 319 3.95 5.20 -10.81
CA SER A 319 5.30 5.38 -10.25
C SER A 319 5.51 6.84 -9.85
N THR A 320 5.17 7.76 -10.75
CA THR A 320 5.28 9.20 -10.54
C THR A 320 4.33 9.73 -9.47
N ARG A 321 3.09 9.22 -9.45
CA ARG A 321 2.13 9.53 -8.38
C ARG A 321 2.68 9.16 -6.99
N LYS A 322 3.27 7.97 -6.84
CA LYS A 322 3.88 7.55 -5.58
C LYS A 322 5.02 8.47 -5.18
N MET A 323 5.94 8.80 -6.10
CA MET A 323 7.04 9.72 -5.81
C MET A 323 6.54 11.06 -5.27
N ILE A 324 5.58 11.69 -5.97
CA ILE A 324 4.99 12.98 -5.58
C ILE A 324 4.36 12.88 -4.18
N GLN A 325 3.58 11.84 -3.91
CA GLN A 325 2.99 11.63 -2.58
C GLN A 325 4.05 11.42 -1.48
N GLY A 326 5.16 10.73 -1.78
CA GLY A 326 6.29 10.53 -0.87
C GLY A 326 6.98 11.85 -0.52
N ILE A 327 7.18 12.71 -1.53
CA ILE A 327 7.76 14.05 -1.35
C ILE A 327 6.88 14.91 -0.45
N LYS A 328 5.56 14.94 -0.68
CA LYS A 328 4.63 15.70 0.17
C LYS A 328 4.67 15.26 1.63
N ARG A 329 4.65 13.96 1.88
CA ARG A 329 4.71 13.40 3.25
C ARG A 329 6.01 13.80 3.94
N SER A 330 7.13 13.75 3.21
CA SER A 330 8.44 14.17 3.70
C SER A 330 8.48 15.67 4.01
N LEU A 331 7.85 16.51 3.17
CA LEU A 331 7.72 17.94 3.40
C LEU A 331 6.92 18.27 4.68
N THR A 332 5.78 17.61 4.88
CA THR A 332 4.97 17.77 6.10
C THR A 332 5.74 17.39 7.37
N PHE A 333 6.52 16.30 7.32
CA PHE A 333 7.39 15.92 8.43
C PHE A 333 8.53 16.93 8.63
N ALA A 334 9.18 17.37 7.55
CA ALA A 334 10.29 18.33 7.58
C ALA A 334 9.89 19.64 8.27
N GLN A 335 8.71 20.20 7.96
CA GLN A 335 8.19 21.39 8.65
C GLN A 335 7.99 21.19 10.15
N THR A 336 7.60 19.99 10.57
CA THR A 336 7.42 19.69 12.01
C THR A 336 8.77 19.58 12.71
N ARG A 337 9.78 19.03 12.03
CA ARG A 337 11.13 18.83 12.57
C ARG A 337 11.96 20.11 12.57
N TRP A 338 11.83 20.91 11.51
CA TRP A 338 12.51 22.18 11.27
C TRP A 338 11.45 23.25 10.98
N PRO A 339 10.82 23.85 12.01
CA PRO A 339 9.79 24.85 11.80
C PRO A 339 10.32 26.09 11.07
N PRO A 340 9.47 26.77 10.29
CA PRO A 340 9.82 28.02 9.64
C PRO A 340 10.11 29.12 10.67
N ASP A 341 10.98 30.05 10.29
CA ASP A 341 11.32 31.20 11.13
C ASP A 341 10.16 32.21 11.17
N GLU A 342 9.33 32.25 10.12
CA GLU A 342 8.11 33.05 10.02
C GLU A 342 6.85 32.17 10.13
N LEU A 343 5.90 32.55 10.98
CA LEU A 343 4.63 31.82 11.17
C LEU A 343 3.81 31.71 9.88
N GLY A 344 3.91 32.70 8.98
CA GLY A 344 3.21 32.71 7.68
C GLY A 344 3.72 31.65 6.69
N GLN A 345 4.86 31.04 6.98
CA GLN A 345 5.46 29.96 6.17
C GLN A 345 5.12 28.56 6.70
N LEU A 346 4.20 28.44 7.66
CA LEU A 346 3.64 27.14 8.06
C LEU A 346 2.62 26.68 7.02
N MET A 347 2.91 25.55 6.37
CA MET A 347 1.92 24.85 5.56
C MET A 347 0.86 24.23 6.48
N GLY A 348 -0.41 24.49 6.19
CA GLY A 348 -1.57 23.92 6.89
C GLY A 348 -1.87 22.48 6.52
#